data_AF-A0A929I0M4-F1
#
_entry.id   AF-A0A929I0M4-F1
#
_cell.length_a   1.000
_cell.length_b   1.000
_cell.length_c   1.000
_cell.angle_alpha   90.00
_cell.angle_beta   90.00
_cell.angle_gamma   90.00
#
_symmetry.space_group_name_H-M   'P 1'
#
loop_
_entity.id
_entity.type
_entity.pdbx_description
1 polymer ?
#
loop_
_entity_poly.entity_id
_entity_poly.type
_entity_poly.pdbx_seq_one_letter_code
_entity_poly.pdbx_strand_id
1 'polypeptide(L)'
;VIESYKGNAFHKKNDALMEIAVMSKIMEDSDSSAQTFYPVNWTYARFNPDRSPSINSVKVRECHQCHSIAFHLTGDLIFTQFP
;
A
#
# COMPACT_ATOMS: atom_id res chain seq x y z
N VAL A 1 15.13 -6.84 -1.73
CA VAL A 1 14.88 -6.19 -0.42
C VAL A 1 13.40 -5.81 -0.37
N ILE A 2 12.68 -6.11 0.71
CA ILE A 2 11.29 -5.66 0.89
C ILE A 2 11.33 -4.39 1.72
N GLU A 3 10.90 -3.28 1.14
CA GLU A 3 10.70 -2.03 1.86
C GLU A 3 9.24 -1.96 2.34
N SER A 4 9.04 -1.70 3.63
CA SER A 4 7.72 -1.57 4.25
C SER A 4 7.61 -0.20 4.94
N TYR A 5 6.55 0.54 4.64
CA TYR A 5 6.29 1.83 5.26
C TYR A 5 5.36 1.67 6.47
N LYS A 6 5.76 2.23 7.62
CA LYS A 6 4.95 2.22 8.85
C LYS A 6 4.32 3.60 9.07
N GLY A 7 3.00 3.69 8.92
CA GLY A 7 2.22 4.83 9.40
C GLY A 7 1.91 4.70 10.90
N ASN A 8 1.84 5.83 11.61
CA ASN A 8 1.31 5.88 12.97
C ASN A 8 -0.20 6.18 12.89
N ALA A 9 -1.01 5.43 13.63
CA ALA A 9 -2.44 5.72 13.77
C ALA A 9 -2.71 6.18 15.21
N PHE A 10 -3.50 7.25 15.37
CA PHE A 10 -3.96 7.69 16.69
C PHE A 10 -5.01 6.71 17.21
N HIS A 11 -4.68 6.01 18.29
CA HIS A 11 -5.58 5.08 18.97
C HIS A 11 -6.31 5.80 20.10
N LYS A 12 -7.65 5.86 20.06
CA LYS A 12 -8.43 6.35 21.21
C LYS A 12 -8.63 5.21 22.21
N LYS A 13 -8.73 5.57 23.49
CA LYS A 13 -8.97 4.61 24.57
C LYS A 13 -10.28 3.85 24.28
N ASN A 14 -10.20 2.52 24.17
CA ASN A 14 -11.26 1.56 23.81
C ASN A 14 -11.48 1.27 22.31
N ASP A 15 -10.66 1.80 21.40
CA ASP A 15 -10.75 1.40 20.00
C ASP A 15 -10.25 -0.05 19.83
N ALA A 16 -11.03 -0.89 19.16
CA ALA A 16 -10.59 -2.22 18.78
C ALA A 16 -9.73 -2.16 17.51
N LEU A 17 -8.68 -2.98 17.43
CA LEU A 17 -7.97 -3.18 16.16
C LEU A 17 -8.96 -3.81 15.17
N MET A 18 -9.22 -3.13 14.06
CA MET A 18 -10.14 -3.61 13.04
C MET A 18 -9.42 -4.35 11.91
N GLU A 19 -8.36 -3.75 11.37
CA GLU A 19 -7.60 -4.30 10.25
C GLU A 19 -6.16 -3.78 10.27
N ILE A 20 -5.27 -4.49 9.60
CA ILE A 20 -3.89 -4.10 9.30
C ILE A 20 -3.75 -4.01 7.79
N ALA A 21 -3.37 -2.86 7.26
CA ALA A 21 -3.07 -2.67 5.84
C ALA A 21 -1.55 -2.53 5.62
N VAL A 22 -1.04 -3.16 4.56
CA VAL A 22 0.39 -3.19 4.23
C VAL A 22 0.57 -2.90 2.75
N MET A 23 1.58 -2.10 2.43
CA MET A 23 2.09 -1.88 1.08
C MET A 23 3.56 -2.27 1.04
N SER A 24 3.94 -3.05 0.02
CA SER A 24 5.31 -3.53 -0.17
C SER A 24 5.79 -3.22 -1.58
N LYS A 25 6.94 -2.57 -1.70
CA LYS A 25 7.60 -2.33 -2.98
C LYS A 25 8.47 -3.53 -3.32
N ILE A 26 8.22 -4.13 -4.47
CA ILE A 26 9.04 -5.21 -5.03
C ILE A 26 10.09 -4.55 -5.92
N MET A 27 11.37 -4.72 -5.62
CA MET A 27 12.42 -4.40 -6.58
C MET A 27 12.32 -5.41 -7.73
N GLU A 28 11.98 -4.96 -8.93
CA GLU A 28 12.04 -5.80 -10.12
C GLU A 28 13.50 -5.96 -10.56
N ASP A 29 13.83 -7.13 -11.09
CA ASP A 29 14.98 -7.29 -11.96
C ASP A 29 14.78 -6.44 -13.22
N SER A 30 15.84 -5.80 -13.71
CA SER A 30 15.86 -4.71 -14.69
C SER A 30 15.27 -4.99 -16.09
N ASP A 31 14.61 -6.12 -16.33
CA ASP A 31 14.21 -6.62 -17.66
C ASP A 31 12.67 -6.72 -17.90
N SER A 32 11.85 -6.12 -17.04
CA SER A 32 10.39 -6.17 -17.13
C SER A 32 9.83 -5.11 -18.10
N SER A 33 9.36 -5.54 -19.28
CA SER A 33 8.65 -4.69 -20.28
C SER A 33 7.26 -4.21 -19.82
N ALA A 34 6.85 -4.52 -18.58
CA ALA A 34 5.58 -4.12 -17.99
C ALA A 34 5.54 -2.63 -17.53
N GLN A 35 6.67 -1.92 -17.62
CA GLN A 35 6.82 -0.54 -17.15
C GLN A 35 5.97 0.51 -17.90
N THR A 36 5.38 0.17 -19.04
CA THR A 36 4.73 1.17 -19.92
C THR A 36 3.40 1.71 -19.36
N PHE A 37 2.78 1.05 -18.37
CA PHE A 37 1.45 1.45 -17.90
C PHE A 37 1.36 1.84 -16.41
N TYR A 38 2.23 1.32 -15.53
CA TYR A 38 2.29 1.72 -14.11
C TYR A 38 3.73 1.58 -13.57
N PRO A 39 4.47 2.68 -13.38
CA PRO A 39 5.93 2.65 -13.14
C PRO A 39 6.36 2.16 -11.74
N VAL A 40 5.46 1.58 -10.94
CA VAL A 40 5.73 1.35 -9.51
C VAL A 40 5.21 -0.01 -9.04
N ASN A 41 6.16 -0.89 -8.73
CA ASN A 41 5.99 -2.29 -8.33
C ASN A 41 5.48 -2.45 -6.88
N TRP A 42 4.34 -1.85 -6.57
CA TRP A 42 3.73 -1.94 -5.24
C TRP A 42 2.68 -3.05 -5.18
N THR A 43 2.77 -3.85 -4.13
CA THR A 43 1.76 -4.83 -3.74
C THR A 43 1.03 -4.38 -2.49
N TYR A 44 -0.24 -4.77 -2.37
CA TYR A 44 -1.15 -4.36 -1.31
C TYR A 44 -1.69 -5.59 -0.60
N ALA A 45 -1.70 -5.57 0.73
CA ALA A 45 -2.30 -6.60 1.55
C ALA A 45 -3.12 -5.97 2.67
N ARG A 46 -4.21 -6.66 3.07
CA ARG A 46 -4.93 -6.33 4.30
C ARG A 46 -5.26 -7.59 5.07
N PHE A 47 -5.24 -7.47 6.39
CA PHE A 47 -5.47 -8.56 7.30
C PHE A 47 -6.43 -8.12 8.40
N ASN A 48 -7.37 -9.01 8.76
CA ASN A 48 -8.14 -8.91 9.99
C ASN A 48 -7.23 -9.09 11.23
N PRO A 49 -7.70 -8.84 12.46
CA PRO A 49 -6.88 -9.00 13.67
C PRO A 49 -6.43 -10.45 13.89
N ASP A 50 -7.17 -11.42 13.35
CA ASP A 50 -6.85 -12.84 13.34
C ASP A 50 -5.85 -13.25 12.24
N ARG A 51 -5.34 -12.28 11.47
CA ARG A 51 -4.40 -12.43 10.34
C ARG A 51 -4.99 -13.07 9.09
N SER A 52 -6.31 -13.29 9.01
CA SER A 52 -6.94 -13.71 7.76
C SER A 52 -6.90 -12.57 6.73
N PRO A 53 -6.63 -12.86 5.44
CA PRO A 53 -6.67 -11.82 4.40
C PRO A 53 -8.07 -11.21 4.30
N SER A 54 -8.16 -9.89 4.27
CA SER A 54 -9.45 -9.17 4.19
C SER A 54 -9.64 -8.40 2.87
N ILE A 55 -8.63 -8.37 2.00
CA ILE A 55 -8.66 -7.66 0.72
C ILE A 55 -8.89 -8.60 -0.48
N ASN A 56 -9.67 -8.14 -1.46
CA ASN A 56 -9.85 -8.81 -2.75
C ASN A 56 -9.18 -8.02 -3.89
N SER A 57 -9.10 -8.62 -5.08
CA SER A 57 -8.43 -8.01 -6.24
C SER A 57 -9.06 -6.69 -6.72
N VAL A 58 -10.38 -6.50 -6.53
CA VAL A 58 -11.06 -5.23 -6.85
C VAL A 58 -10.54 -4.13 -5.93
N LYS A 59 -10.50 -4.40 -4.62
CA LYS A 59 -9.97 -3.46 -3.62
C LYS A 59 -8.49 -3.16 -3.78
N VAL A 60 -7.67 -4.12 -4.22
CA VAL A 60 -6.26 -3.86 -4.55
C VAL A 60 -6.14 -2.83 -5.68
N ARG A 61 -6.97 -2.94 -6.74
CA ARG A 61 -6.99 -1.97 -7.85
C ARG A 61 -7.43 -0.58 -7.39
N GLU A 62 -8.47 -0.51 -6.56
CA GLU A 62 -8.93 0.76 -5.97
C GLU A 62 -7.84 1.42 -5.12
N CYS A 63 -7.11 0.65 -4.30
CA CYS A 63 -5.96 1.17 -3.55
C CYS A 63 -4.89 1.73 -4.48
N HIS A 64 -4.53 1.00 -5.54
CA HIS A 64 -3.53 1.47 -6.50
C HIS A 64 -3.96 2.76 -7.21
N GLN A 65 -5.22 2.86 -7.63
CA GLN A 65 -5.76 4.08 -8.27
C GLN A 65 -5.80 5.27 -7.33
N CYS A 66 -6.12 5.07 -6.05
CA CYS A 66 -6.11 6.15 -5.06
C CYS A 66 -4.67 6.61 -4.78
N HIS A 67 -3.74 5.67 -4.62
CA HIS A 67 -2.34 5.97 -4.34
C HIS A 67 -1.57 6.49 -5.57
N SER A 68 -2.05 6.28 -6.79
CA SER A 68 -1.45 6.90 -7.99
C SER A 68 -1.64 8.43 -8.01
N ILE A 69 -2.60 8.97 -7.26
CA ILE A 69 -2.70 10.41 -7.01
C ILE A 69 -1.48 10.90 -6.21
N ALA A 70 -1.02 10.11 -5.24
CA ALA A 70 0.17 10.44 -4.45
C ALA A 70 1.44 10.53 -5.32
N PHE A 71 1.51 9.73 -6.40
CA PHE A 71 2.65 9.72 -7.32
C PHE A 71 2.98 11.10 -7.88
N HIS A 72 1.94 11.86 -8.23
CA HIS A 72 2.12 13.21 -8.77
C HIS A 72 2.72 14.18 -7.74
N LEU A 73 2.56 13.89 -6.45
CA LEU A 73 3.00 14.73 -5.35
C LEU A 73 4.35 14.30 -4.76
N THR A 74 4.65 13.00 -4.74
CA THR A 74 5.80 12.46 -4.01
C THR A 74 6.81 11.72 -4.90
N GLY A 75 6.48 11.48 -6.18
CA GLY A 75 7.27 10.62 -7.06
C GLY A 75 7.22 9.12 -6.68
N ASP A 76 6.34 8.75 -5.73
CA ASP A 76 6.09 7.37 -5.32
C ASP A 76 4.60 7.19 -4.93
N LEU A 77 4.12 5.97 -4.71
CA LEU A 77 2.74 5.69 -4.31
C LEU A 77 2.48 5.90 -2.81
N ILE A 78 3.41 6.56 -2.10
CA ILE A 78 3.33 6.80 -0.66
C ILE A 78 2.88 8.25 -0.44
N PHE A 79 1.82 8.43 0.34
CA PHE A 79 1.54 9.70 0.98
C PHE A 79 2.56 9.91 2.09
N THR A 80 3.45 10.89 1.97
CA THR A 80 4.46 11.20 2.99
C THR A 80 4.02 12.36 3.89
N GLN A 81 3.03 13.12 3.45
CA GLN A 81 2.41 14.19 4.22
C GLN A 81 1.10 13.68 4.83
N PHE A 82 1.05 13.63 6.17
CA PHE A 82 -0.15 13.35 6.94
C PHE A 82 -0.36 14.52 7.93
N PRO A 83 -1.62 14.89 8.24
CA PRO A 83 -1.91 15.87 9.29
C PRO A 83 -1.48 15.39 10.68
#